data_AF-A0A7C0UI77-F1
#
_entry.id   AF-A0A7C0UI77-F1
#
_cell.length_a   1.000
_cell.length_b   1.000
_cell.length_c   1.000
_cell.angle_alpha   90.00
_cell.angle_beta   90.00
_cell.angle_gamma   90.00
#
_symmetry.space_group_name_H-M   'P 1'
#
loop_
_entity.id
_entity.type
_entity.pdbx_description
1 polymer ?
#
loop_
_entity_poly.entity_id
_entity_poly.type
_entity_poly.pdbx_seq_one_letter_code
_entity_poly.pdbx_strand_id
1 'polypeptide(L)'
;MVKGFADLPLHGGRVPPWLASRMTRLARIVLKLLVEEYGTTGLLERLADPIWFQALNNLIGMDWDSSGSTTVTTGILKQVLAKEDLGVKAAGGKGERSKKTPEELRVICEKFSLDAEKYVTISRLVAKVDNVALQCGYTLYHHMFFVDRDGNWTIVQQGMNVEEKLARRYHWFSGELEDFVRDPHKAISGVKHEYALNTIARRVDDFRKTVVDLVKEKPETLERDLKTILALAQGNSLLTYYKPYDVKEVLTKVKMYRRLGGLK
;
A
#
# COMPACT_ATOMS: atom_id res chain seq x y z
N MET A 1 12.53 2.47 -19.58
CA MET A 1 12.13 2.93 -18.23
C MET A 1 11.59 4.34 -18.37
N VAL A 2 10.26 4.50 -18.42
CA VAL A 2 9.64 5.83 -18.50
C VAL A 2 9.83 6.49 -17.13
N LYS A 3 10.61 7.57 -17.08
CA LYS A 3 10.79 8.36 -15.87
C LYS A 3 9.70 9.44 -15.86
N GLY A 4 8.69 9.27 -15.01
CA GLY A 4 7.77 10.32 -14.62
C GLY A 4 8.03 10.67 -13.15
N PHE A 5 8.21 11.95 -12.85
CA PHE A 5 8.33 12.43 -11.48
C PHE A 5 6.99 13.06 -11.08
N ALA A 6 6.45 12.64 -9.94
CA ALA A 6 5.27 13.25 -9.33
C ALA A 6 5.57 13.35 -7.83
N ASP A 7 5.96 14.54 -7.40
CA ASP A 7 5.98 14.86 -5.99
C ASP A 7 4.52 15.04 -5.53
N LEU A 8 4.22 14.67 -4.30
CA LEU A 8 2.86 14.75 -3.75
C LEU A 8 2.89 15.52 -2.44
N PRO A 9 3.09 16.85 -2.47
CA PRO A 9 3.13 17.67 -1.28
C PRO A 9 1.77 17.65 -0.59
N LEU A 10 1.77 17.65 0.74
CA LEU A 10 0.54 17.73 1.51
C LEU A 10 -0.09 19.12 1.37
N HIS A 11 -1.19 19.19 0.63
CA HIS A 11 -1.99 20.40 0.48
C HIS A 11 -3.25 20.36 1.34
N GLY A 12 -3.60 21.52 1.91
CA GLY A 12 -4.91 21.76 2.52
C GLY A 12 -5.95 22.19 1.48
N GLY A 13 -7.23 22.17 1.88
CA GLY A 13 -8.33 22.69 1.06
C GLY A 13 -9.25 21.61 0.48
N ARG A 14 -10.30 22.06 -0.20
CA ARG A 14 -11.30 21.21 -0.87
C ARG A 14 -11.48 21.68 -2.30
N VAL A 15 -11.66 20.73 -3.20
CA VAL A 15 -11.99 21.02 -4.59
C VAL A 15 -13.36 21.70 -4.64
N PRO A 16 -13.48 22.88 -5.30
CA PRO A 16 -14.76 23.57 -5.42
C PRO A 16 -15.80 22.71 -6.15
N PRO A 17 -17.10 22.79 -5.76
CA PRO A 17 -18.15 21.99 -6.38
C PRO A 17 -18.26 22.15 -7.91
N TRP A 18 -18.03 23.36 -8.42
CA TRP A 18 -18.07 23.63 -9.86
C TRP A 18 -16.96 22.88 -10.62
N LEU A 19 -15.78 22.74 -10.03
CA LEU A 19 -14.67 22.00 -10.62
C LEU A 19 -14.95 20.50 -10.55
N ALA A 20 -15.37 20.00 -9.38
CA ALA A 20 -15.75 18.60 -9.21
C ALA A 20 -16.84 18.15 -10.20
N SER A 21 -17.81 19.01 -10.51
CA SER A 21 -18.83 18.76 -11.54
C SER A 21 -18.22 18.59 -12.93
N ARG A 22 -17.28 19.46 -13.33
CA ARG A 22 -16.56 19.36 -14.61
C ARG A 22 -15.69 18.09 -14.67
N MET A 23 -14.94 17.82 -13.60
CA MET A 23 -14.13 16.61 -13.46
C MET A 23 -14.98 15.35 -13.65
N THR A 24 -16.16 15.30 -13.02
CA THR A 24 -17.09 14.15 -13.11
C THR A 24 -17.57 13.94 -14.54
N ARG A 25 -17.91 15.01 -15.27
CA ARG A 25 -18.33 14.93 -16.67
C ARG A 25 -17.23 14.41 -17.59
N LEU A 26 -16.00 14.90 -17.42
CA LEU A 26 -14.83 14.44 -18.19
C LEU A 26 -14.47 13.00 -17.85
N ALA A 27 -14.38 12.67 -16.57
CA ALA A 27 -14.10 11.31 -16.10
C ALA A 27 -15.11 10.30 -16.67
N ARG A 28 -16.41 10.65 -16.72
CA ARG A 28 -17.43 9.80 -17.35
C ARG A 28 -17.13 9.47 -18.80
N ILE A 29 -16.75 10.46 -19.60
CA ILE A 29 -16.44 10.27 -21.02
C ILE A 29 -15.21 9.37 -21.15
N VAL A 30 -14.15 9.68 -20.41
CA VAL A 30 -12.89 8.92 -20.46
C VAL A 30 -13.09 7.46 -20.02
N LEU A 31 -13.82 7.22 -18.92
CA LEU A 31 -14.07 5.85 -18.46
C LEU A 31 -14.91 5.03 -19.46
N LYS A 32 -15.89 5.65 -20.14
CA LYS A 32 -16.67 4.97 -21.18
C LYS A 32 -15.78 4.56 -22.34
N LEU A 33 -15.00 5.50 -22.88
CA LEU A 33 -14.08 5.23 -23.98
C LEU A 33 -13.06 4.15 -23.62
N LEU A 34 -12.52 4.16 -22.41
CA LEU A 34 -11.55 3.15 -21.98
C LEU A 34 -12.15 1.76 -21.89
N VAL A 35 -13.36 1.64 -21.35
CA VAL A 35 -14.03 0.34 -21.24
C VAL A 35 -14.47 -0.16 -22.61
N GLU A 36 -14.89 0.73 -23.51
CA GLU A 36 -15.25 0.38 -24.90
C GLU A 36 -14.03 -0.12 -25.69
N GLU A 37 -12.89 0.56 -25.60
CA GLU A 37 -11.70 0.23 -26.37
C GLU A 37 -10.83 -0.88 -25.76
N TYR A 38 -10.76 -0.96 -24.42
CA TYR A 38 -9.82 -1.83 -23.72
C TYR A 38 -10.47 -2.75 -22.67
N GLY A 39 -11.79 -2.75 -22.54
CA GLY A 39 -12.51 -3.53 -21.54
C GLY A 39 -12.29 -3.06 -20.10
N THR A 40 -12.91 -3.78 -19.16
CA THR A 40 -12.80 -3.48 -17.72
C THR A 40 -11.39 -3.70 -17.19
N THR A 41 -10.72 -4.78 -17.62
CA THR A 41 -9.34 -5.08 -17.23
C THR A 41 -8.38 -4.00 -17.72
N GLY A 42 -8.55 -3.50 -18.95
CA GLY A 42 -7.71 -2.42 -19.49
C GLY A 42 -7.88 -1.09 -18.74
N LEU A 43 -9.07 -0.82 -18.20
CA LEU A 43 -9.27 0.29 -17.26
C LEU A 43 -8.51 0.06 -15.95
N LEU A 44 -8.64 -1.13 -15.34
CA LEU A 44 -7.98 -1.47 -14.08
C LEU A 44 -6.46 -1.41 -14.19
N GLU A 45 -5.88 -1.94 -15.27
CA GLU A 45 -4.45 -1.93 -15.54
C GLU A 45 -3.90 -0.50 -15.59
N ARG A 46 -4.61 0.40 -16.29
CA ARG A 46 -4.27 1.82 -16.42
C ARG A 46 -4.38 2.59 -15.11
N LEU A 47 -5.39 2.30 -14.29
CA LEU A 47 -5.49 2.88 -12.95
C LEU A 47 -4.34 2.44 -12.02
N ALA A 48 -3.75 1.28 -12.28
CA ALA A 48 -2.60 0.79 -11.55
C ALA A 48 -1.25 1.33 -12.08
N ASP A 49 -1.23 1.98 -13.25
CA ASP A 49 -0.06 2.70 -13.74
C ASP A 49 -0.03 4.13 -13.17
N PRO A 50 1.02 4.52 -12.43
CA PRO A 50 1.07 5.82 -11.77
C PRO A 50 1.19 7.00 -12.74
N ILE A 51 1.82 6.82 -13.90
CA ILE A 51 2.00 7.88 -14.91
C ILE A 51 0.67 8.11 -15.61
N TRP A 52 0.01 7.02 -16.03
CA TRP A 52 -1.30 7.10 -16.64
C TRP A 52 -2.35 7.66 -15.66
N PHE A 53 -2.33 7.21 -14.40
CA PHE A 53 -3.20 7.75 -13.36
C PHE A 53 -2.99 9.26 -13.18
N GLN A 54 -1.73 9.73 -13.20
CA GLN A 54 -1.43 11.16 -13.11
C GLN A 54 -1.89 11.92 -14.36
N ALA A 55 -1.77 11.34 -15.54
CA ALA A 55 -2.30 11.91 -16.78
C ALA A 55 -3.83 12.04 -16.73
N LEU A 56 -4.54 11.01 -16.24
CA LEU A 56 -5.99 11.06 -16.03
C LEU A 56 -6.37 12.17 -15.04
N ASN A 57 -5.67 12.26 -13.91
CA ASN A 57 -5.85 13.32 -12.91
C ASN A 57 -5.79 14.72 -13.56
N ASN A 58 -4.74 14.98 -14.33
CA ASN A 58 -4.55 16.27 -14.99
C ASN A 58 -5.62 16.51 -16.07
N LEU A 59 -5.94 15.47 -16.86
CA LEU A 59 -6.93 15.53 -17.94
C LEU A 59 -8.33 15.93 -17.42
N ILE A 60 -8.73 15.41 -16.26
CA ILE A 60 -10.05 15.75 -15.69
C ILE A 60 -10.05 17.13 -15.00
N GLY A 61 -8.91 17.81 -14.93
CA GLY A 61 -8.78 19.18 -14.41
C GLY A 61 -8.32 19.27 -12.95
N MET A 62 -7.74 18.20 -12.39
CA MET A 62 -7.09 18.24 -11.07
C MET A 62 -5.66 18.76 -11.20
N ASP A 63 -5.18 19.40 -10.14
CA ASP A 63 -3.80 19.86 -10.08
C ASP A 63 -2.79 18.70 -10.06
N TRP A 64 -1.61 18.94 -10.62
CA TRP A 64 -0.59 17.93 -10.84
C TRP A 64 0.28 17.68 -9.60
N ASP A 65 0.56 18.72 -8.82
CA ASP A 65 1.49 18.68 -7.68
C ASP A 65 0.75 18.73 -6.34
N SER A 66 -0.10 17.75 -6.06
CA SER A 66 -0.88 17.75 -4.82
C SER A 66 -1.16 16.36 -4.30
N SER A 67 -1.07 16.15 -2.98
CA SER A 67 -1.61 14.95 -2.32
C SER A 67 -3.11 14.77 -2.55
N GLY A 68 -3.82 15.85 -2.92
CA GLY A 68 -5.20 15.82 -3.38
C GLY A 68 -5.40 15.02 -4.66
N SER A 69 -4.40 14.96 -5.54
CA SER A 69 -4.49 14.33 -6.87
C SER A 69 -5.12 12.94 -6.80
N THR A 70 -4.58 12.08 -5.94
CA THR A 70 -5.07 10.72 -5.74
C THR A 70 -6.44 10.69 -5.08
N THR A 71 -6.61 11.40 -3.97
CA THR A 71 -7.83 11.28 -3.14
C THR A 71 -9.05 11.89 -3.81
N VAL A 72 -8.86 12.96 -4.58
CA VAL A 72 -9.92 13.60 -5.37
C VAL A 72 -10.20 12.78 -6.61
N THR A 73 -9.18 12.41 -7.39
CA THR A 73 -9.38 11.64 -8.63
C THR A 73 -10.11 10.35 -8.36
N THR A 74 -9.66 9.52 -7.41
CA THR A 74 -10.37 8.29 -7.01
C THR A 74 -11.79 8.57 -6.52
N GLY A 75 -12.01 9.67 -5.79
CA GLY A 75 -13.34 10.09 -5.34
C GLY A 75 -14.29 10.47 -6.48
N ILE A 76 -13.78 11.11 -7.54
CA ILE A 76 -14.52 11.41 -8.76
C ILE A 76 -14.82 10.12 -9.55
N LEU A 77 -13.82 9.25 -9.72
CA LEU A 77 -13.99 7.97 -10.42
C LEU A 77 -15.03 7.09 -9.73
N LYS A 78 -14.97 6.97 -8.39
CA LYS A 78 -15.98 6.23 -7.61
C LYS A 78 -17.40 6.76 -7.85
N GLN A 79 -17.58 8.08 -7.89
CA GLN A 79 -18.89 8.68 -8.14
C GLN A 79 -19.43 8.37 -9.54
N VAL A 80 -18.56 8.40 -10.55
CA VAL A 80 -18.93 8.03 -11.93
C VAL A 80 -19.28 6.55 -12.01
N LEU A 81 -18.40 5.68 -11.52
CA LEU A 81 -18.59 4.22 -11.54
C LEU A 81 -19.82 3.78 -10.73
N ALA A 82 -20.20 4.52 -9.68
CA ALA A 82 -21.44 4.23 -8.95
C ALA A 82 -22.70 4.44 -9.81
N LYS A 83 -22.72 5.46 -10.68
CA LYS A 83 -23.87 5.85 -11.50
C LYS A 83 -23.93 5.14 -12.85
N GLU A 84 -22.77 4.89 -13.45
CA GLU A 84 -22.67 4.23 -14.74
C GLU A 84 -22.59 2.71 -14.57
N ASP A 85 -23.07 1.97 -15.56
CA ASP A 85 -22.95 0.52 -15.61
C ASP A 85 -21.83 0.08 -16.57
N LEU A 86 -20.58 0.31 -16.16
CA LEU A 86 -19.39 0.02 -16.97
C LEU A 86 -18.74 -1.32 -16.62
N GLY A 87 -19.40 -2.16 -15.83
CA GLY A 87 -18.81 -3.42 -15.35
C GLY A 87 -17.69 -3.28 -14.31
N VAL A 88 -17.39 -2.05 -13.86
CA VAL A 88 -16.42 -1.76 -12.77
C VAL A 88 -17.09 -0.95 -11.68
N LYS A 89 -16.80 -1.26 -10.42
CA LYS A 89 -17.22 -0.49 -9.24
C LYS A 89 -16.02 -0.19 -8.34
N ALA A 90 -16.20 0.78 -7.44
CA ALA A 90 -15.16 1.20 -6.52
C ALA A 90 -15.64 1.30 -5.08
N ALA A 91 -14.80 0.88 -4.14
CA ALA A 91 -15.03 0.91 -2.69
C ALA A 91 -13.88 1.63 -1.95
N GLY A 92 -14.22 2.30 -0.85
CA GLY A 92 -13.28 3.04 -0.02
C GLY A 92 -13.28 4.55 -0.24
N GLY A 93 -12.19 5.20 0.15
CA GLY A 93 -12.05 6.65 0.11
C GLY A 93 -10.96 7.17 1.03
N LYS A 94 -11.06 8.46 1.37
CA LYS A 94 -10.13 9.17 2.27
C LYS A 94 -10.63 9.14 3.72
N GLY A 95 -9.71 8.98 4.68
CA GLY A 95 -9.98 9.01 6.12
C GLY A 95 -10.98 7.94 6.53
N GLU A 96 -11.98 8.28 7.34
CA GLU A 96 -13.00 7.32 7.79
C GLU A 96 -13.73 6.57 6.66
N ARG A 97 -13.76 7.12 5.43
CA ARG A 97 -14.35 6.40 4.28
C ARG A 97 -13.53 5.20 3.85
N SER A 98 -12.20 5.18 4.08
CA SER A 98 -11.38 4.00 3.79
C SER A 98 -11.77 2.80 4.68
N LYS A 99 -12.22 3.06 5.91
CA LYS A 99 -12.65 2.02 6.85
C LYS A 99 -13.95 1.33 6.43
N LYS A 100 -14.75 1.97 5.56
CA LYS A 100 -16.02 1.44 5.02
C LYS A 100 -15.84 0.52 3.80
N THR A 101 -14.59 0.33 3.35
CA THR A 101 -14.30 -0.51 2.17
C THR A 101 -14.88 -1.92 2.30
N PRO A 102 -14.76 -2.63 3.46
CA PRO A 102 -15.32 -3.97 3.60
C PRO A 102 -16.83 -4.03 3.36
N GLU A 103 -17.59 -3.09 3.92
CA GLU A 103 -19.06 -3.05 3.78
C GLU A 103 -19.46 -2.74 2.35
N GLU A 104 -18.78 -1.79 1.70
CA GLU A 104 -19.04 -1.43 0.31
C GLU A 104 -18.68 -2.58 -0.66
N LEU A 105 -17.60 -3.32 -0.38
CA LEU A 105 -17.21 -4.49 -1.18
C LEU A 105 -18.25 -5.61 -1.10
N ARG A 106 -18.87 -5.85 0.07
CA ARG A 106 -19.94 -6.85 0.19
C ARG A 106 -21.12 -6.53 -0.74
N VAL A 107 -21.54 -5.26 -0.77
CA VAL A 107 -22.63 -4.80 -1.65
C VAL A 107 -22.24 -4.90 -3.13
N ILE A 108 -21.00 -4.58 -3.48
CA ILE A 108 -20.52 -4.70 -4.87
C ILE A 108 -20.44 -6.17 -5.30
N CYS A 109 -19.90 -7.03 -4.45
CA CYS A 109 -19.73 -8.45 -4.74
C CYS A 109 -21.07 -9.16 -4.88
N GLU A 110 -22.08 -8.80 -4.09
CA GLU A 110 -23.45 -9.28 -4.27
C GLU A 110 -23.98 -8.95 -5.67
N LYS A 111 -23.79 -7.71 -6.14
CA LYS A 111 -24.22 -7.29 -7.49
C LYS A 111 -23.47 -8.00 -8.61
N PHE A 112 -22.21 -8.34 -8.39
CA PHE A 112 -21.36 -9.01 -9.38
C PHE A 112 -21.34 -10.54 -9.22
N SER A 113 -22.08 -11.10 -8.26
CA SER A 113 -22.06 -12.53 -7.94
C SER A 113 -20.65 -13.07 -7.63
N LEU A 114 -19.87 -12.27 -6.89
CA LEU A 114 -18.49 -12.58 -6.47
C LEU A 114 -18.43 -12.96 -4.97
N ASP A 115 -17.40 -13.70 -4.57
CA ASP A 115 -17.14 -14.01 -3.15
C ASP A 115 -16.65 -12.77 -2.39
N ALA A 116 -17.54 -12.16 -1.61
CA ALA A 116 -17.25 -10.93 -0.89
C ALA A 116 -16.10 -11.05 0.12
N GLU A 117 -16.00 -12.15 0.87
CA GLU A 117 -15.02 -12.27 1.94
C GLU A 117 -13.59 -12.42 1.40
N LYS A 118 -13.44 -12.99 0.21
CA LYS A 118 -12.17 -12.95 -0.55
C LYS A 118 -11.71 -11.51 -0.76
N TYR A 119 -12.54 -10.63 -1.33
CA TYR A 119 -12.13 -9.24 -1.64
C TYR A 119 -11.98 -8.38 -0.38
N VAL A 120 -12.77 -8.62 0.67
CA VAL A 120 -12.57 -7.99 1.99
C VAL A 120 -11.19 -8.36 2.56
N THR A 121 -10.80 -9.63 2.45
CA THR A 121 -9.48 -10.11 2.89
C THR A 121 -8.37 -9.46 2.08
N ILE A 122 -8.51 -9.41 0.74
CA ILE A 122 -7.55 -8.73 -0.15
C ILE A 122 -7.40 -7.26 0.24
N SER A 123 -8.50 -6.53 0.44
CA SER A 123 -8.49 -5.12 0.85
C SER A 123 -7.70 -4.91 2.15
N ARG A 124 -7.94 -5.77 3.15
CA ARG A 124 -7.23 -5.71 4.45
C ARG A 124 -5.75 -6.05 4.33
N LEU A 125 -5.39 -7.08 3.57
CA LEU A 125 -4.00 -7.49 3.36
C LEU A 125 -3.20 -6.38 2.66
N VAL A 126 -3.76 -5.81 1.59
CA VAL A 126 -3.12 -4.73 0.83
C VAL A 126 -2.93 -3.48 1.70
N ALA A 127 -3.94 -3.10 2.49
CA ALA A 127 -3.79 -2.01 3.47
C ALA A 127 -2.73 -2.32 4.55
N LYS A 128 -2.63 -3.58 4.99
CA LYS A 128 -1.64 -4.00 5.99
C LYS A 128 -0.21 -3.94 5.44
N VAL A 129 0.00 -4.40 4.20
CA VAL A 129 1.30 -4.36 3.53
C VAL A 129 1.80 -2.92 3.43
N ASP A 130 0.99 -2.03 2.87
CA ASP A 130 1.41 -0.64 2.60
C ASP A 130 1.58 0.20 3.86
N ASN A 131 0.90 -0.16 4.96
CA ASN A 131 1.00 0.55 6.23
C ASN A 131 2.07 -0.02 7.18
N VAL A 132 2.41 -1.31 7.09
CA VAL A 132 3.22 -1.99 8.11
C VAL A 132 4.45 -2.68 7.54
N ALA A 133 4.38 -3.25 6.34
CA ALA A 133 5.46 -4.06 5.79
C ALA A 133 6.53 -3.23 5.07
N LEU A 134 6.19 -1.98 4.69
CA LEU A 134 7.14 -0.98 4.19
C LEU A 134 7.13 0.25 5.11
N GLN A 135 8.11 0.35 6.00
CA GLN A 135 8.17 1.40 7.03
C GLN A 135 9.23 2.45 6.71
N CYS A 136 8.78 3.69 6.61
CA CYS A 136 9.61 4.88 6.35
C CYS A 136 8.81 6.17 6.66
N GLY A 137 8.02 6.15 7.74
CA GLY A 137 7.29 7.32 8.23
C GLY A 137 5.98 7.66 7.50
N TYR A 138 5.44 6.77 6.66
CA TYR A 138 4.16 6.99 5.98
C TYR A 138 3.04 6.19 6.65
N THR A 139 1.95 6.87 7.01
CA THR A 139 0.73 6.25 7.54
C THR A 139 -0.39 6.34 6.50
N LEU A 140 -1.05 5.22 6.21
CA LEU A 140 -2.15 5.19 5.26
C LEU A 140 -3.33 6.04 5.72
N TYR A 141 -3.86 6.83 4.81
CA TYR A 141 -5.06 7.64 5.05
C TYR A 141 -6.06 7.59 3.91
N HIS A 142 -5.73 6.89 2.83
CA HIS A 142 -6.57 6.72 1.67
C HIS A 142 -6.43 5.30 1.12
N HIS A 143 -7.56 4.69 0.81
CA HIS A 143 -7.66 3.36 0.22
C HIS A 143 -8.81 3.38 -0.79
N MET A 144 -8.54 3.11 -2.06
CA MET A 144 -9.56 2.94 -3.07
C MET A 144 -9.37 1.60 -3.77
N PHE A 145 -10.39 0.76 -3.70
CA PHE A 145 -10.46 -0.56 -4.31
C PHE A 145 -11.36 -0.49 -5.54
N PHE A 146 -10.83 -0.80 -6.72
CA PHE A 146 -11.60 -0.96 -7.96
C PHE A 146 -11.71 -2.44 -8.27
N VAL A 147 -12.92 -2.91 -8.59
CA VAL A 147 -13.20 -4.31 -8.94
C VAL A 147 -14.14 -4.37 -10.13
N ASP A 148 -13.88 -5.29 -11.07
CA ASP A 148 -14.76 -5.57 -12.20
C ASP A 148 -15.63 -6.81 -11.97
N ARG A 149 -16.57 -7.05 -12.89
CA ARG A 149 -17.50 -8.19 -12.84
C ARG A 149 -16.81 -9.55 -12.91
N ASP A 150 -15.64 -9.62 -13.54
CA ASP A 150 -14.87 -10.86 -13.68
C ASP A 150 -13.97 -11.13 -12.46
N GLY A 151 -13.95 -10.20 -11.49
CA GLY A 151 -13.17 -10.33 -10.26
C GLY A 151 -11.74 -9.83 -10.36
N ASN A 152 -11.37 -9.19 -11.47
CA ASN A 152 -10.11 -8.44 -11.55
C ASN A 152 -10.23 -7.19 -10.69
N TRP A 153 -9.10 -6.77 -10.14
CA TRP A 153 -9.06 -5.60 -9.27
C TRP A 153 -7.76 -4.80 -9.39
N THR A 154 -7.89 -3.53 -9.03
CA THR A 154 -6.79 -2.57 -8.83
C THR A 154 -7.04 -1.82 -7.54
N ILE A 155 -5.99 -1.63 -6.73
CA ILE A 155 -6.07 -0.82 -5.51
C ILE A 155 -5.08 0.33 -5.62
N VAL A 156 -5.56 1.53 -5.35
CA VAL A 156 -4.74 2.74 -5.24
C VAL A 156 -4.81 3.23 -3.80
N GLN A 157 -3.67 3.25 -3.11
CA GLN A 157 -3.57 3.72 -1.73
C GLN A 157 -2.69 4.95 -1.63
N GLN A 158 -2.88 5.73 -0.56
CA GLN A 158 -1.97 6.82 -0.25
C GLN A 158 -1.64 6.89 1.24
N GLY A 159 -0.35 6.92 1.53
CA GLY A 159 0.21 7.23 2.84
C GLY A 159 0.65 8.68 2.93
N MET A 160 0.61 9.25 4.14
CA MET A 160 1.16 10.58 4.43
C MET A 160 2.30 10.48 5.44
N ASN A 161 3.33 11.30 5.23
CA ASN A 161 4.35 11.61 6.21
C ASN A 161 4.16 13.08 6.61
N VAL A 162 3.76 13.32 7.86
CA VAL A 162 3.41 14.65 8.36
C VAL A 162 4.64 15.53 8.60
N GLU A 163 5.75 14.91 9.03
CA GLU A 163 7.00 15.61 9.31
C GLU A 163 7.62 16.14 8.02
N GLU A 164 7.71 15.29 6.99
CA GLU A 164 8.24 15.64 5.67
C GLU A 164 7.23 16.39 4.79
N LYS A 165 5.96 16.46 5.21
CA LYS A 165 4.84 17.03 4.43
C LYS A 165 4.69 16.42 3.03
N LEU A 166 4.96 15.12 2.92
CA LEU A 166 4.88 14.37 1.67
C LEU A 166 3.81 13.29 1.73
N ALA A 167 3.28 12.93 0.58
CA ALA A 167 2.48 11.72 0.39
C ALA A 167 3.21 10.70 -0.48
N ARG A 168 2.87 9.44 -0.29
CA ARG A 168 3.32 8.32 -1.12
C ARG A 168 2.14 7.53 -1.60
N ARG A 169 2.08 7.30 -2.90
CA ARG A 169 1.02 6.56 -3.57
C ARG A 169 1.48 5.14 -3.89
N TYR A 170 0.62 4.17 -3.64
CA TYR A 170 0.86 2.76 -3.91
C TYR A 170 -0.17 2.24 -4.90
N HIS A 171 0.28 1.50 -5.90
CA HIS A 171 -0.57 0.90 -6.92
C HIS A 171 -0.40 -0.62 -6.92
N TRP A 172 -1.54 -1.30 -6.92
CA TRP A 172 -1.66 -2.75 -6.97
C TRP A 172 -2.53 -3.15 -8.14
N PHE A 173 -2.17 -4.25 -8.80
CA PHE A 173 -2.96 -4.81 -9.90
C PHE A 173 -3.00 -6.33 -9.77
N SER A 174 -4.22 -6.87 -9.73
CA SER A 174 -4.44 -8.32 -9.67
C SER A 174 -3.81 -9.11 -10.82
N GLY A 175 -3.76 -8.53 -12.03
CA GLY A 175 -3.23 -9.21 -13.22
C GLY A 175 -1.72 -9.45 -13.21
N GLU A 176 -0.97 -8.81 -12.30
CA GLU A 176 0.48 -8.95 -12.15
C GLU A 176 0.90 -9.43 -10.75
N LEU A 177 -0.08 -9.66 -9.84
CA LEU A 177 0.20 -10.03 -8.46
C LEU A 177 0.47 -11.54 -8.34
N GLU A 178 1.70 -11.90 -7.99
CA GLU A 178 2.06 -13.29 -7.67
C GLU A 178 1.92 -13.63 -6.18
N ASP A 179 2.28 -12.69 -5.30
CA ASP A 179 2.35 -12.88 -3.85
C ASP A 179 2.14 -11.52 -3.16
N PHE A 180 1.33 -11.48 -2.09
CA PHE A 180 1.04 -10.26 -1.33
C PHE A 180 2.22 -9.69 -0.54
N VAL A 181 3.23 -10.52 -0.24
CA VAL A 181 4.34 -10.16 0.65
C VAL A 181 5.69 -10.17 -0.05
N ARG A 182 5.74 -10.35 -1.37
CA ARG A 182 7.00 -10.44 -2.14
C ARG A 182 7.00 -9.50 -3.35
N ASP A 183 7.54 -8.29 -3.17
CA ASP A 183 7.51 -7.18 -4.14
C ASP A 183 6.18 -7.09 -4.90
N PRO A 184 5.06 -6.90 -4.16
CA PRO A 184 3.71 -7.11 -4.67
C PRO A 184 3.14 -5.92 -5.46
N HIS A 185 3.77 -4.75 -5.34
CA HIS A 185 3.31 -3.51 -5.95
C HIS A 185 3.57 -3.52 -7.46
N LYS A 186 2.57 -3.10 -8.24
CA LYS A 186 2.81 -2.69 -9.63
C LYS A 186 3.69 -1.45 -9.67
N ALA A 187 3.42 -0.49 -8.79
CA ALA A 187 4.24 0.70 -8.63
C ALA A 187 4.09 1.38 -7.27
N ILE A 188 5.12 2.13 -6.89
CA ILE A 188 5.13 3.04 -5.75
C ILE A 188 5.60 4.40 -6.26
N SER A 189 4.82 5.45 -6.03
CA SER A 189 5.16 6.84 -6.40
C SER A 189 5.38 7.69 -5.17
N GLY A 190 6.53 8.36 -5.12
CA GLY A 190 6.91 9.29 -4.06
C GLY A 190 8.42 9.46 -4.01
N VAL A 191 8.89 10.15 -2.98
CA VAL A 191 10.31 10.43 -2.78
C VAL A 191 11.04 9.19 -2.26
N LYS A 192 12.24 8.94 -2.79
CA LYS A 192 13.14 7.87 -2.32
C LYS A 192 13.79 8.30 -0.99
N HIS A 193 13.71 7.43 0.00
CA HIS A 193 14.36 7.62 1.31
C HIS A 193 15.69 6.88 1.35
N GLU A 194 16.62 7.34 2.19
CA GLU A 194 17.91 6.67 2.40
C GLU A 194 17.72 5.29 3.06
N TYR A 195 16.79 5.20 4.02
CA TYR A 195 16.51 3.98 4.77
C TYR A 195 15.00 3.70 4.80
N ALA A 196 14.65 2.42 4.66
CA ALA A 196 13.30 1.93 4.89
C ALA A 196 13.37 0.49 5.41
N LEU A 197 12.57 0.14 6.42
CA LEU A 197 12.37 -1.25 6.79
C LEU A 197 11.39 -1.85 5.77
N ASN A 198 11.92 -2.62 4.83
CA ASN A 198 11.15 -3.25 3.77
C ASN A 198 11.10 -4.77 3.99
N THR A 199 10.02 -5.26 4.60
CA THR A 199 9.83 -6.69 4.85
C THR A 199 9.17 -7.43 3.69
N ILE A 200 8.80 -6.70 2.62
CA ILE A 200 8.26 -7.28 1.37
C ILE A 200 9.30 -7.47 0.28
N ALA A 201 10.56 -7.13 0.51
CA ALA A 201 11.60 -7.30 -0.50
C ALA A 201 11.75 -8.77 -0.94
N ARG A 202 12.00 -9.01 -2.22
CA ARG A 202 12.20 -10.38 -2.78
C ARG A 202 13.24 -11.22 -2.04
N ARG A 203 14.27 -10.62 -1.44
CA ARG A 203 15.42 -11.34 -0.84
C ARG A 203 15.31 -11.55 0.67
N VAL A 204 14.15 -11.34 1.28
CA VAL A 204 13.96 -11.45 2.74
C VAL A 204 12.93 -12.52 3.15
N ASP A 205 12.84 -13.61 2.40
CA ASP A 205 11.93 -14.73 2.71
C ASP A 205 12.23 -15.36 4.07
N ASP A 206 13.50 -15.61 4.39
CA ASP A 206 13.88 -16.22 5.66
C ASP A 206 13.57 -15.29 6.84
N PHE A 207 13.77 -13.98 6.67
CA PHE A 207 13.34 -13.00 7.67
C PHE A 207 11.84 -13.10 7.95
N ARG A 208 11.00 -13.18 6.89
CA ARG A 208 9.55 -13.31 7.04
C ARG A 208 9.16 -14.60 7.76
N LYS A 209 9.79 -15.74 7.42
CA LYS A 209 9.58 -17.03 8.11
C LYS A 209 9.97 -16.93 9.57
N THR A 210 11.15 -16.39 9.87
CA THR A 210 11.62 -16.21 11.25
C THR A 210 10.67 -15.32 12.04
N VAL A 211 10.16 -14.22 11.48
CA VAL A 211 9.17 -13.38 12.18
C VAL A 211 7.92 -14.17 12.54
N VAL A 212 7.41 -15.00 11.61
CA VAL A 212 6.24 -15.85 11.86
C VAL A 212 6.53 -16.89 12.95
N ASP A 213 7.72 -17.48 12.96
CA ASP A 213 8.12 -18.44 13.99
C ASP A 213 8.26 -17.78 15.35
N LEU A 214 8.88 -16.60 15.42
CA LEU A 214 9.02 -15.83 16.67
C LEU A 214 7.66 -15.44 17.25
N VAL A 215 6.67 -15.09 16.42
CA VAL A 215 5.31 -14.75 16.89
C VAL A 215 4.58 -15.95 17.49
N LYS A 216 4.95 -17.19 17.10
CA LYS A 216 4.38 -18.42 17.66
C LYS A 216 5.05 -18.83 18.99
N GLU A 217 6.21 -18.25 19.31
CA GLU A 217 6.92 -18.52 20.56
C GLU A 217 6.28 -17.80 21.74
N LYS A 218 6.53 -18.33 22.94
CA LYS A 218 6.10 -17.67 24.19
C LYS A 218 6.95 -16.40 24.43
N PRO A 219 6.34 -15.27 24.84
CA PRO A 219 7.07 -14.03 25.13
C PRO A 219 8.26 -14.21 26.08
N GLU A 220 8.12 -15.09 27.08
CA GLU A 220 9.17 -15.36 28.07
C GLU A 220 10.40 -16.04 27.44
N THR A 221 10.17 -16.90 26.43
CA THR A 221 11.23 -17.55 25.66
C THR A 221 12.02 -16.51 24.86
N LEU A 222 11.32 -15.63 24.16
CA LEU A 222 11.92 -14.55 23.37
C LEU A 222 12.74 -13.60 24.26
N GLU A 223 12.20 -13.22 25.42
CA GLU A 223 12.88 -12.34 26.36
C GLU A 223 14.15 -13.00 26.90
N ARG A 224 14.09 -14.28 27.28
CA ARG A 224 15.24 -15.05 27.76
C ARG A 224 16.34 -15.15 26.69
N ASP A 225 15.96 -15.46 25.47
CA ASP A 225 16.91 -15.64 24.37
C ASP A 225 17.55 -14.29 24.01
N LEU A 226 16.79 -13.20 24.00
CA LEU A 226 17.31 -11.84 23.82
C LEU A 226 18.29 -11.45 24.94
N LYS A 227 17.95 -11.68 26.21
CA LYS A 227 18.84 -11.44 27.35
C LYS A 227 20.14 -12.22 27.23
N THR A 228 20.06 -13.47 26.77
CA THR A 228 21.23 -14.33 26.54
C THR A 228 22.13 -13.74 25.46
N ILE A 229 21.57 -13.33 24.32
CA ILE A 229 22.32 -12.69 23.22
C ILE A 229 22.99 -11.39 23.69
N LEU A 230 22.29 -10.56 24.46
CA LEU A 230 22.83 -9.30 24.99
C LEU A 230 23.95 -9.53 26.00
N ALA A 231 23.81 -10.54 26.88
CA ALA A 231 24.85 -10.91 27.84
C ALA A 231 26.12 -11.42 27.15
N LEU A 232 25.97 -12.28 26.13
CA LEU A 232 27.09 -12.74 25.29
C LEU A 232 27.80 -11.57 24.60
N ALA A 233 27.03 -10.59 24.08
CA ALA A 233 27.58 -9.40 23.46
C ALA A 233 28.28 -8.43 24.46
N GLN A 234 28.06 -8.60 25.76
CA GLN A 234 28.78 -7.89 26.82
C GLN A 234 30.03 -8.63 27.29
N GLY A 235 30.33 -9.80 26.73
CA GLY A 235 31.49 -10.62 27.09
C GLY A 235 31.22 -11.63 28.21
N ASN A 236 29.97 -11.80 28.64
CA ASN A 236 29.61 -12.88 29.56
C ASN A 236 29.68 -14.21 28.81
N SER A 237 30.16 -15.25 29.48
CA SER A 237 30.17 -16.62 28.95
C SER A 237 29.13 -17.47 29.67
N LEU A 238 28.41 -18.30 28.92
CA LEU A 238 27.55 -19.30 29.53
C LEU A 238 28.44 -20.35 30.20
N LEU A 239 28.09 -20.76 31.43
CA LEU A 239 28.79 -21.82 32.17
C LEU A 239 28.63 -23.21 31.51
N THR A 240 27.74 -23.31 30.53
CA THR A 240 27.55 -24.52 29.72
C THR A 240 28.60 -24.58 28.62
N TYR A 241 29.26 -25.74 28.45
CA TYR A 241 30.17 -26.02 27.32
C TYR A 241 29.49 -25.91 25.95
N TYR A 242 28.15 -25.93 25.91
CA TYR A 242 27.37 -25.70 24.71
C TYR A 242 27.41 -24.21 24.31
N LYS A 243 28.06 -23.93 23.17
CA LYS A 243 28.05 -22.62 22.51
C LYS A 243 27.17 -22.70 21.26
N PRO A 244 25.85 -22.48 21.36
CA PRO A 244 24.97 -22.53 20.19
C PRO A 244 25.24 -21.40 19.18
N TYR A 245 25.99 -20.36 19.57
CA TYR A 245 26.20 -19.16 18.77
C TYR A 245 27.68 -18.75 18.77
N ASP A 246 28.20 -18.30 17.63
CA ASP A 246 29.52 -17.68 17.54
C ASP A 246 29.48 -16.28 18.19
N VAL A 247 30.26 -16.10 19.26
CA VAL A 247 30.35 -14.84 20.01
C VAL A 247 30.80 -13.67 19.12
N LYS A 248 31.67 -13.91 18.12
CA LYS A 248 32.09 -12.86 17.19
C LYS A 248 30.93 -12.41 16.31
N GLU A 249 30.12 -13.35 15.85
CA GLU A 249 28.93 -13.06 15.04
C GLU A 249 27.88 -12.29 15.86
N VAL A 250 27.60 -12.74 17.09
CA VAL A 250 26.69 -12.06 18.03
C VAL A 250 27.14 -10.62 18.28
N LEU A 251 28.42 -10.40 18.59
CA LEU A 251 28.99 -9.06 18.79
C LEU A 251 28.82 -8.18 17.55
N THR A 252 29.07 -8.74 16.37
CA THR A 252 28.96 -8.01 15.10
C THR A 252 27.51 -7.60 14.84
N LYS A 253 26.56 -8.52 15.00
CA LYS A 253 25.13 -8.24 14.82
C LYS A 253 24.60 -7.24 15.84
N VAL A 254 24.92 -7.39 17.13
CA VAL A 254 24.47 -6.44 18.17
C VAL A 254 25.05 -5.05 17.94
N LYS A 255 26.33 -4.93 17.56
CA LYS A 255 26.93 -3.64 17.19
C LYS A 255 26.24 -3.02 15.97
N MET A 256 25.94 -3.82 14.94
CA MET A 256 25.21 -3.37 13.75
C MET A 256 23.84 -2.81 14.12
N TYR A 257 23.03 -3.53 14.89
CA TYR A 257 21.70 -3.05 15.30
C TYR A 257 21.77 -1.81 16.21
N ARG A 258 22.73 -1.73 17.13
CA ARG A 258 22.93 -0.53 17.97
C ARG A 258 23.30 0.71 17.14
N ARG A 259 24.02 0.55 16.02
CA ARG A 259 24.36 1.66 15.10
C ARG A 259 23.13 2.24 14.39
N LEU A 260 22.03 1.49 14.29
CA LEU A 260 20.77 1.98 13.73
C LEU A 260 20.05 2.97 14.67
N GLY A 261 20.55 3.18 15.90
CA GLY A 261 19.93 4.02 16.91
C GLY A 261 18.88 3.28 17.73
N GLY A 262 18.37 3.92 18.79
CA GLY A 262 17.17 3.44 19.49
C GLY A 262 15.93 3.62 18.62
N LEU A 263 14.93 2.75 18.79
CA LEU A 263 13.56 3.08 18.38
C LEU A 263 13.19 4.35 19.16
N LYS A 264 13.13 5.49 18.46
CA LYS A 264 12.60 6.74 19.04
C LYS A 264 11.09 6.65 19.15
#